data_AF-A0AAQ3QHG8-F1
#
_entry.id   AF-A0AAQ3QHG8-F1
#
_cell.length_a   1.000
_cell.length_b   1.000
_cell.length_c   1.000
_cell.angle_alpha   90.00
_cell.angle_beta   90.00
_cell.angle_gamma   90.00
#
_symmetry.space_group_name_H-M   'P 1'
#
loop_
_entity.id
_entity.type
_entity.pdbx_description
1 polymer ?
#
loop_
_entity_poly.entity_id
_entity_poly.type
_entity_poly.pdbx_seq_one_letter_code
_entity_poly.pdbx_strand_id
1 'polypeptide(L)'
;MAAASGVVVPLAGAGKVGPFLRRSSSSRLSSVPGNSTGLAASRRLAIRRSPRCEVRVDLEEKSSSASSVSALEQFKISTDRYMKERSSIAVIGLSVHTAPVEMREKLAVPEAQWPRAIGELCCLNHIEEAAVLSTCNRMEIYVVALSWNRGIREVMDWMAKTSGISVEELREHLFVLRDSDATRHLFEVSAGLDSLVLGEGQILAQVKQVVRVGQGSKGLGKNIDRMFKDAITAGKRVRSETNIASGAVSVSSAAVELALMKLPKSHSSSARMLVIGAGKMGKLVIKHLAAKGCKTVVVVNRSVERVDAIREELKDIEIIYRPFSEMLSSAAEADVVFTSTASEAPLFLKEQVEALPPANEEVGGVRLFVDISVPRNVGSCVANLEQARVYNVDDLKEVVEANKEDRLRKAMEAQSIITQELNRFSAWRDSLETVPTIKKLRSYADRVRASELEKCLQKIGDEALTKKMKKAIEELSTGIVNKLLHGPLQHLRCDGTDSRTLDETLENMHALNRMFSLDTEKAIVEQKIKAKVEKTQG
;
A
#
# COMPACT_ATOMS: atom_id res chain seq x y z
N MET A 1 10.69 23.76 -19.50
CA MET A 1 9.87 23.22 -20.61
C MET A 1 9.33 21.86 -20.18
N ALA A 2 8.15 21.47 -20.68
CA ALA A 2 7.45 20.20 -20.42
C ALA A 2 7.17 19.88 -18.93
N ALA A 3 6.00 20.30 -18.44
CA ALA A 3 5.41 19.76 -17.22
C ALA A 3 4.63 18.47 -17.58
N ALA A 4 4.87 17.38 -16.86
CA ALA A 4 4.14 16.12 -17.04
C ALA A 4 3.02 16.01 -15.99
N SER A 5 1.80 16.35 -16.38
CA SER A 5 0.61 16.12 -15.56
C SER A 5 0.21 14.64 -15.63
N GLY A 6 0.19 13.96 -14.49
CA GLY A 6 -0.28 12.57 -14.39
C GLY A 6 -1.78 12.49 -14.68
N VAL A 7 -2.16 11.77 -15.73
CA VAL A 7 -3.56 11.58 -16.13
C VAL A 7 -4.15 10.38 -15.40
N VAL A 8 -5.17 10.62 -14.59
CA VAL A 8 -6.05 9.57 -14.06
C VAL A 8 -6.81 8.92 -15.23
N VAL A 9 -6.76 7.59 -15.34
CA VAL A 9 -7.43 6.85 -16.41
C VAL A 9 -8.80 6.34 -15.94
N PRO A 10 -9.92 6.89 -16.46
CA PRO A 10 -11.24 6.30 -16.24
C PRO A 10 -11.45 5.10 -17.17
N LEU A 11 -12.09 4.05 -16.65
CA LEU A 11 -12.56 2.92 -17.45
C LEU A 11 -13.83 3.33 -18.23
N ALA A 12 -13.71 3.51 -19.54
CA ALA A 12 -14.83 3.81 -20.44
C ALA A 12 -15.23 2.59 -21.30
N GLY A 13 -16.54 2.37 -21.43
CA GLY A 13 -17.12 1.25 -22.19
C GLY A 13 -17.11 1.44 -23.71
N ALA A 14 -17.38 0.35 -24.44
CA ALA A 14 -17.28 0.29 -25.89
C ALA A 14 -18.37 1.09 -26.64
N GLY A 15 -17.95 1.87 -27.64
CA GLY A 15 -18.79 2.55 -28.64
C GLY A 15 -18.23 2.33 -30.05
N LYS A 16 -19.11 2.27 -31.07
CA LYS A 16 -18.80 1.76 -32.42
C LYS A 16 -18.01 2.73 -33.32
N VAL A 17 -17.42 2.16 -34.37
CA VAL A 17 -16.42 2.78 -35.27
C VAL A 17 -17.05 3.40 -36.54
N GLY A 18 -16.54 4.59 -36.92
CA GLY A 18 -16.27 4.99 -38.31
C GLY A 18 -17.18 6.07 -38.95
N PRO A 19 -16.74 6.75 -40.04
CA PRO A 19 -15.38 6.86 -40.60
C PRO A 19 -14.88 8.31 -40.88
N PHE A 20 -13.64 8.39 -41.38
CA PHE A 20 -12.87 9.58 -41.80
C PHE A 20 -13.60 10.61 -42.71
N LEU A 21 -13.27 11.91 -42.53
CA LEU A 21 -12.98 12.85 -43.64
C LEU A 21 -12.21 14.11 -43.15
N ARG A 22 -11.51 14.80 -44.07
CA ARG A 22 -10.57 15.91 -43.80
C ARG A 22 -11.18 17.30 -44.06
N ARG A 23 -10.55 18.31 -43.43
CA ARG A 23 -10.26 19.71 -43.89
C ARG A 23 -10.97 20.91 -43.19
N SER A 24 -10.10 21.88 -42.86
CA SER A 24 -10.21 23.34 -42.99
C SER A 24 -11.33 24.16 -42.31
N SER A 25 -10.92 24.88 -41.26
CA SER A 25 -11.04 26.34 -41.08
C SER A 25 -12.31 27.14 -41.49
N SER A 26 -12.71 28.02 -40.55
CA SER A 26 -13.17 29.42 -40.71
C SER A 26 -14.64 29.79 -40.40
N SER A 27 -14.76 30.91 -39.67
CA SER A 27 -15.84 31.91 -39.60
C SER A 27 -17.32 31.54 -39.35
N ARG A 28 -17.77 31.93 -38.14
CA ARG A 28 -18.86 32.89 -37.80
C ARG A 28 -20.21 32.89 -38.58
N LEU A 29 -21.26 33.14 -37.78
CA LEU A 29 -22.52 33.89 -38.02
C LEU A 29 -23.84 33.14 -38.33
N SER A 30 -24.74 33.22 -37.32
CA SER A 30 -26.17 33.58 -37.35
C SER A 30 -27.27 32.71 -38.01
N SER A 31 -28.26 32.40 -37.15
CA SER A 31 -29.74 32.41 -37.35
C SER A 31 -30.45 31.45 -38.32
N VAL A 32 -31.21 30.49 -37.76
CA VAL A 32 -32.71 30.36 -37.72
C VAL A 32 -33.49 30.71 -39.02
N PRO A 33 -34.52 29.96 -39.49
CA PRO A 33 -35.47 29.05 -38.80
C PRO A 33 -35.48 27.60 -39.37
N GLY A 34 -36.32 26.63 -38.97
CA GLY A 34 -37.47 26.59 -38.04
C GLY A 34 -38.77 26.13 -38.75
N ASN A 35 -39.48 25.12 -38.19
CA ASN A 35 -40.75 24.51 -38.68
C ASN A 35 -40.68 23.67 -39.99
N SER A 36 -41.51 22.65 -40.26
CA SER A 36 -42.70 22.11 -39.53
C SER A 36 -43.15 20.69 -39.96
N THR A 37 -43.74 19.95 -39.01
CA THR A 37 -44.91 19.01 -39.11
C THR A 37 -44.99 17.81 -40.07
N GLY A 38 -45.53 16.71 -39.53
CA GLY A 38 -46.27 15.65 -40.26
C GLY A 38 -45.51 14.31 -40.36
N LEU A 39 -46.15 13.13 -40.26
CA LEU A 39 -47.56 12.80 -39.97
C LEU A 39 -47.62 11.35 -39.44
N ALA A 40 -48.65 10.99 -38.66
CA ALA A 40 -48.79 9.63 -38.12
C ALA A 40 -49.39 8.65 -39.15
N ALA A 41 -48.97 7.38 -39.09
CA ALA A 41 -49.69 6.27 -39.73
C ALA A 41 -49.50 4.95 -38.96
N SER A 42 -50.57 4.44 -38.35
CA SER A 42 -50.64 3.06 -37.85
C SER A 42 -51.18 2.10 -38.92
N ARG A 43 -50.63 0.88 -39.02
CA ARG A 43 -51.36 -0.30 -39.50
C ARG A 43 -50.87 -1.59 -38.83
N ARG A 44 -51.79 -2.54 -38.63
CA ARG A 44 -51.66 -3.76 -37.81
C ARG A 44 -51.38 -5.01 -38.66
N LEU A 45 -51.05 -6.12 -37.95
CA LEU A 45 -51.11 -7.56 -38.33
C LEU A 45 -50.00 -8.04 -39.30
N ALA A 46 -49.32 -9.17 -39.11
CA ALA A 46 -49.83 -10.46 -38.61
C ALA A 46 -48.78 -11.41 -37.97
N ILE A 47 -49.16 -11.97 -36.81
CA ILE A 47 -48.98 -13.34 -36.30
C ILE A 47 -48.02 -14.30 -37.06
N ARG A 48 -47.00 -14.84 -36.37
CA ARG A 48 -46.83 -16.31 -36.17
C ARG A 48 -45.78 -16.71 -35.11
N ARG A 49 -46.28 -17.41 -34.07
CA ARG A 49 -45.67 -18.52 -33.28
C ARG A 49 -44.31 -18.32 -32.58
N SER A 50 -44.39 -18.11 -31.27
CA SER A 50 -43.56 -18.81 -30.28
C SER A 50 -44.01 -20.29 -30.14
N PRO A 51 -43.24 -21.16 -29.44
CA PRO A 51 -43.42 -21.27 -27.98
C PRO A 51 -42.11 -21.46 -27.17
N ARG A 52 -42.23 -21.30 -25.85
CA ARG A 52 -41.29 -21.84 -24.84
C ARG A 52 -41.48 -23.37 -24.70
N CYS A 53 -40.41 -24.08 -24.35
CA CYS A 53 -40.37 -25.20 -23.39
C CYS A 53 -38.95 -25.18 -22.78
N GLU A 54 -38.80 -25.11 -21.45
CA GLU A 54 -38.81 -26.27 -20.53
C GLU A 54 -37.65 -27.22 -20.78
N VAL A 55 -36.65 -27.18 -19.90
CA VAL A 55 -35.60 -28.21 -19.81
C VAL A 55 -36.07 -29.25 -18.80
N ARG A 56 -36.43 -30.43 -19.30
CA ARG A 56 -36.60 -31.63 -18.47
C ARG A 56 -35.24 -32.11 -17.97
N VAL A 57 -35.26 -32.72 -16.78
CA VAL A 57 -34.17 -33.56 -16.29
C VAL A 57 -34.37 -34.95 -16.87
N ASP A 58 -33.54 -35.34 -17.84
CA ASP A 58 -33.46 -36.72 -18.31
C ASP A 58 -32.13 -37.33 -17.86
N LEU A 59 -32.23 -38.41 -17.09
CA LEU A 59 -31.11 -39.24 -16.64
C LEU A 59 -30.86 -40.33 -17.70
N GLU A 60 -29.80 -40.18 -18.50
CA GLU A 60 -29.17 -41.33 -19.17
C GLU A 60 -27.68 -41.38 -18.86
N GLU A 61 -27.26 -42.45 -18.18
CA GLU A 61 -25.85 -42.80 -18.03
C GLU A 61 -25.30 -43.36 -19.35
N LYS A 62 -24.20 -42.79 -19.87
CA LYS A 62 -23.32 -43.46 -20.83
C LYS A 62 -21.89 -42.92 -20.81
N SER A 63 -20.96 -43.84 -20.54
CA SER A 63 -19.50 -43.76 -20.77
C SER A 63 -18.74 -42.53 -20.23
N SER A 64 -18.29 -42.64 -19.00
CA SER A 64 -17.28 -41.77 -18.38
C SER A 64 -15.86 -42.08 -18.88
N SER A 65 -15.32 -41.26 -19.79
CA SER A 65 -13.86 -41.18 -20.03
C SER A 65 -13.37 -39.91 -20.75
N ALA A 66 -14.23 -39.22 -21.52
CA ALA A 66 -13.80 -38.11 -22.39
C ALA A 66 -13.81 -36.71 -21.73
N SER A 67 -14.51 -36.48 -20.62
CA SER A 67 -14.69 -35.14 -20.03
C SER A 67 -13.51 -34.67 -19.16
N SER A 68 -12.80 -35.60 -18.51
CA SER A 68 -11.68 -35.29 -17.60
C SER A 68 -10.49 -34.68 -18.34
N VAL A 69 -10.20 -35.13 -19.56
CA VAL A 69 -9.09 -34.63 -20.40
C VAL A 69 -9.33 -33.16 -20.79
N SER A 70 -10.54 -32.83 -21.28
CA SER A 70 -10.89 -31.45 -21.65
C SER A 70 -10.87 -30.49 -20.45
N ALA A 71 -11.29 -30.94 -19.26
CA ALA A 71 -11.20 -30.12 -18.05
C ALA A 71 -9.75 -29.89 -17.63
N LEU A 72 -8.90 -30.92 -17.68
CA LEU A 72 -7.46 -30.82 -17.42
C LEU A 72 -6.73 -29.94 -18.45
N GLU A 73 -7.16 -29.93 -19.70
CA GLU A 73 -6.60 -29.04 -20.74
C GLU A 73 -7.04 -27.60 -20.57
N GLN A 74 -8.30 -27.35 -20.18
CA GLN A 74 -8.75 -26.00 -19.82
C GLN A 74 -8.05 -25.47 -18.54
N PHE A 75 -7.83 -26.34 -17.55
CA PHE A 75 -6.98 -26.02 -16.40
C PHE A 75 -5.52 -25.74 -16.83
N LYS A 76 -4.95 -26.51 -17.77
CA LYS A 76 -3.58 -26.29 -18.28
C LYS A 76 -3.43 -24.98 -19.05
N ILE A 77 -4.38 -24.64 -19.93
CA ILE A 77 -4.41 -23.36 -20.65
C ILE A 77 -4.69 -22.18 -19.68
N SER A 78 -5.20 -22.45 -18.48
CA SER A 78 -5.24 -21.49 -17.37
C SER A 78 -3.89 -21.40 -16.64
N THR A 79 -3.26 -22.52 -16.28
CA THR A 79 -1.96 -22.53 -15.56
C THR A 79 -0.78 -22.04 -16.40
N ASP A 80 -0.76 -22.29 -17.71
CA ASP A 80 0.28 -21.78 -18.62
C ASP A 80 0.18 -20.26 -18.85
N ARG A 81 -1.02 -19.68 -18.67
CA ARG A 81 -1.19 -18.22 -18.58
C ARG A 81 -0.74 -17.68 -17.22
N TYR A 82 -1.03 -18.38 -16.13
CA TYR A 82 -0.50 -18.05 -14.79
C TYR A 82 1.03 -18.01 -14.74
N MET A 83 1.71 -18.96 -15.39
CA MET A 83 3.18 -19.04 -15.40
C MET A 83 3.87 -17.92 -16.21
N LYS A 84 3.10 -17.00 -16.82
CA LYS A 84 3.61 -15.99 -17.75
C LYS A 84 3.36 -14.53 -17.32
N GLU A 85 2.49 -14.28 -16.34
CA GLU A 85 2.43 -12.97 -15.69
C GLU A 85 3.56 -12.89 -14.63
N ARG A 86 4.43 -11.89 -14.75
CA ARG A 86 5.43 -11.59 -13.70
C ARG A 86 4.67 -11.16 -12.43
N SER A 87 5.09 -11.65 -11.25
CA SER A 87 4.63 -11.09 -9.98
C SER A 87 4.92 -9.59 -9.96
N SER A 88 3.89 -8.78 -9.70
CA SER A 88 4.00 -7.33 -9.63
C SER A 88 3.85 -6.85 -8.19
N ILE A 89 4.60 -5.81 -7.84
CA ILE A 89 4.36 -5.09 -6.59
C ILE A 89 3.16 -4.16 -6.83
N ALA A 90 2.23 -4.12 -5.89
CA ALA A 90 1.10 -3.20 -5.91
C ALA A 90 0.98 -2.48 -4.57
N VAL A 91 0.49 -1.24 -4.60
CA VAL A 91 -0.13 -0.60 -3.44
C VAL A 91 -1.58 -0.30 -3.77
N ILE A 92 -2.47 -0.66 -2.84
CA ILE A 92 -3.90 -0.36 -2.87
C ILE A 92 -4.20 0.39 -1.59
N GLY A 93 -4.82 1.57 -1.66
CA GLY A 93 -5.05 2.34 -0.45
C GLY A 93 -6.03 3.50 -0.59
N LEU A 94 -6.38 4.04 0.57
CA LEU A 94 -7.07 5.31 0.73
C LEU A 94 -6.09 6.33 1.29
N SER A 95 -6.07 7.53 0.71
CA SER A 95 -5.31 8.68 1.19
C SER A 95 -6.26 9.79 1.60
N VAL A 96 -5.84 10.66 2.51
CA VAL A 96 -6.50 11.93 2.83
C VAL A 96 -6.72 12.85 1.62
N HIS A 97 -6.02 12.59 0.51
CA HIS A 97 -6.23 13.25 -0.78
C HIS A 97 -7.40 12.68 -1.60
N THR A 98 -7.80 11.43 -1.35
CA THR A 98 -8.84 10.72 -2.12
C THR A 98 -10.05 10.30 -1.32
N ALA A 99 -9.94 10.18 0.01
CA ALA A 99 -11.00 9.67 0.89
C ALA A 99 -11.14 10.51 2.18
N PRO A 100 -12.38 10.77 2.65
CA PRO A 100 -12.64 11.47 3.90
C PRO A 100 -12.37 10.58 5.12
N VAL A 101 -12.13 11.18 6.28
CA VAL A 101 -11.82 10.46 7.53
C VAL A 101 -12.88 9.42 7.93
N GLU A 102 -14.17 9.66 7.67
CA GLU A 102 -15.32 8.73 7.87
C GLU A 102 -15.12 7.37 7.21
N MET A 103 -14.46 7.37 6.05
CA MET A 103 -14.17 6.16 5.28
C MET A 103 -12.85 5.53 5.74
N ARG A 104 -11.84 6.37 5.97
CA ARG A 104 -10.49 5.92 6.34
C ARG A 104 -10.46 5.29 7.74
N GLU A 105 -11.27 5.76 8.69
CA GLU A 105 -11.33 5.18 10.04
C GLU A 105 -11.90 3.76 10.07
N LYS A 106 -12.86 3.41 9.21
CA LYS A 106 -13.40 2.05 9.09
C LYS A 106 -12.38 1.04 8.55
N LEU A 107 -11.33 1.52 7.89
CA LEU A 107 -10.22 0.73 7.38
C LEU A 107 -8.95 0.82 8.26
N ALA A 108 -8.96 1.60 9.34
CA ALA A 108 -7.81 1.77 10.20
C ALA A 108 -7.50 0.46 10.95
N VAL A 109 -6.32 -0.12 10.71
CA VAL A 109 -5.88 -1.35 11.38
C VAL A 109 -4.88 -1.00 12.50
N PRO A 110 -5.21 -1.28 13.78
CA PRO A 110 -4.28 -1.08 14.90
C PRO A 110 -3.01 -1.93 14.77
N GLU A 111 -1.89 -1.43 15.32
CA GLU A 111 -0.57 -2.08 15.22
C GLU A 111 -0.59 -3.55 15.69
N ALA A 112 -1.32 -3.84 16.77
CA ALA A 112 -1.48 -5.20 17.31
C ALA A 112 -2.17 -6.17 16.34
N GLN A 113 -2.94 -5.66 15.37
CA GLN A 113 -3.68 -6.45 14.38
C GLN A 113 -2.91 -6.62 13.05
N TRP A 114 -1.81 -5.89 12.82
CA TRP A 114 -1.02 -6.00 11.57
C TRP A 114 -0.56 -7.42 11.25
N PRO A 115 -0.04 -8.25 12.19
CA PRO A 115 0.36 -9.62 11.87
C PRO A 115 -0.81 -10.49 11.39
N ARG A 116 -2.01 -10.26 11.95
CA ARG A 116 -3.24 -10.94 11.54
C ARG A 116 -3.68 -10.50 10.14
N ALA A 117 -3.75 -9.19 9.89
CA ALA A 117 -4.13 -8.66 8.57
C ALA A 117 -3.19 -9.13 7.46
N ILE A 118 -1.87 -9.11 7.72
CA ILE A 118 -0.85 -9.65 6.80
C ILE A 118 -1.07 -11.15 6.57
N GLY A 119 -1.38 -11.92 7.62
CA GLY A 119 -1.69 -13.35 7.50
C GLY A 119 -2.93 -13.63 6.65
N GLU A 120 -4.02 -12.88 6.87
CA GLU A 120 -5.25 -13.00 6.08
C GLU A 120 -5.03 -12.64 4.60
N LEU A 121 -4.28 -11.57 4.33
CA LEU A 121 -3.93 -11.13 2.97
C LEU A 121 -3.07 -12.17 2.23
N CYS A 122 -2.07 -12.76 2.88
CA CYS A 122 -1.23 -13.83 2.31
C CYS A 122 -1.94 -15.20 2.22
N CYS A 123 -3.17 -15.33 2.72
CA CYS A 123 -4.02 -16.50 2.45
C CYS A 123 -4.86 -16.35 1.16
N LEU A 124 -4.82 -15.19 0.49
CA LEU A 124 -5.48 -14.96 -0.79
C LEU A 124 -4.69 -15.61 -1.93
N ASN A 125 -5.38 -16.19 -2.93
CA ASN A 125 -4.75 -17.09 -3.91
C ASN A 125 -3.69 -16.42 -4.79
N HIS A 126 -3.73 -15.09 -4.94
CA HIS A 126 -2.84 -14.35 -5.82
C HIS A 126 -1.85 -13.45 -5.07
N ILE A 127 -1.76 -13.53 -3.73
CA ILE A 127 -0.93 -12.64 -2.91
C ILE A 127 0.20 -13.44 -2.23
N GLU A 128 1.45 -13.19 -2.62
CA GLU A 128 2.62 -13.89 -2.06
C GLU A 128 3.13 -13.20 -0.79
N GLU A 129 3.13 -11.86 -0.77
CA GLU A 129 3.67 -11.03 0.30
C GLU A 129 2.72 -9.87 0.57
N ALA A 130 2.63 -9.41 1.82
CA ALA A 130 1.78 -8.29 2.22
C ALA A 130 2.40 -7.45 3.36
N ALA A 131 2.14 -6.14 3.34
CA ALA A 131 2.35 -5.21 4.45
C ALA A 131 1.22 -4.20 4.53
N VAL A 132 0.91 -3.76 5.75
CA VAL A 132 -0.13 -2.77 6.06
C VAL A 132 0.52 -1.51 6.64
N LEU A 133 0.23 -0.35 6.06
CA LEU A 133 0.61 0.97 6.57
C LEU A 133 -0.64 1.77 6.90
N SER A 134 -1.06 1.71 8.17
CA SER A 134 -2.22 2.42 8.71
C SER A 134 -1.78 3.66 9.51
N THR A 135 -2.24 4.84 9.13
CA THR A 135 -1.94 6.13 9.77
C THR A 135 -3.16 7.04 9.79
N CYS A 136 -3.10 8.18 10.49
CA CYS A 136 -4.18 9.17 10.50
C CYS A 136 -4.47 9.81 9.12
N ASN A 137 -3.56 9.69 8.14
CA ASN A 137 -3.68 10.30 6.82
C ASN A 137 -3.82 9.28 5.68
N ARG A 138 -3.52 8.00 5.90
CA ARG A 138 -3.55 6.96 4.86
C ARG A 138 -3.78 5.57 5.45
N MET A 139 -4.43 4.73 4.69
CA MET A 139 -4.46 3.29 4.91
C MET A 139 -4.07 2.61 3.61
N GLU A 140 -2.92 1.95 3.62
CA GLU A 140 -2.29 1.40 2.42
C GLU A 140 -1.91 -0.06 2.65
N ILE A 141 -2.19 -0.89 1.64
CA ILE A 141 -1.84 -2.29 1.60
C ILE A 141 -0.86 -2.48 0.45
N TYR A 142 0.37 -2.85 0.79
CA TYR A 142 1.43 -3.17 -0.16
C TYR A 142 1.48 -4.68 -0.34
N VAL A 143 1.39 -5.17 -1.56
CA VAL A 143 1.36 -6.61 -1.86
C VAL A 143 2.28 -7.00 -3.03
N VAL A 144 2.71 -8.25 -3.04
CA VAL A 144 3.23 -8.93 -4.24
C VAL A 144 2.12 -9.79 -4.81
N ALA A 145 1.64 -9.43 -6.01
CA ALA A 145 0.53 -10.10 -6.66
C ALA A 145 0.99 -10.95 -7.86
N LEU A 146 0.65 -12.25 -7.86
CA LEU A 146 0.91 -13.20 -8.95
C LEU A 146 0.19 -12.83 -10.26
N SER A 147 -1.00 -12.25 -10.15
CA SER A 147 -1.77 -11.75 -11.29
C SER A 147 -2.42 -10.44 -10.90
N TRP A 148 -2.10 -9.37 -11.63
CA TRP A 148 -2.51 -8.00 -11.33
C TRP A 148 -4.03 -7.90 -11.10
N ASN A 149 -4.84 -8.20 -12.13
CA ASN A 149 -6.29 -8.02 -12.07
C ASN A 149 -6.98 -8.88 -11.01
N ARG A 150 -6.35 -9.98 -10.57
CA ARG A 150 -6.93 -10.90 -9.59
C ARG A 150 -6.53 -10.51 -8.16
N GLY A 151 -5.24 -10.25 -7.93
CA GLY A 151 -4.74 -9.79 -6.64
C GLY A 151 -5.35 -8.46 -6.21
N ILE A 152 -5.48 -7.47 -7.12
CA ILE A 152 -6.15 -6.20 -6.79
C ILE A 152 -7.60 -6.43 -6.36
N ARG A 153 -8.35 -7.35 -7.01
CA ARG A 153 -9.73 -7.68 -6.60
C ARG A 153 -9.78 -8.37 -5.25
N GLU A 154 -8.97 -9.41 -5.02
CA GLU A 154 -8.95 -10.12 -3.74
C GLU A 154 -8.59 -9.18 -2.56
N VAL A 155 -7.71 -8.20 -2.77
CA VAL A 155 -7.41 -7.17 -1.76
C VAL A 155 -8.57 -6.19 -1.57
N MET A 156 -9.23 -5.72 -2.64
CA MET A 156 -10.43 -4.87 -2.51
C MET A 156 -11.58 -5.59 -1.79
N ASP A 157 -11.80 -6.88 -2.08
CA ASP A 157 -12.82 -7.70 -1.42
C ASP A 157 -12.48 -7.89 0.08
N TRP A 158 -11.20 -8.05 0.43
CA TRP A 158 -10.73 -8.07 1.82
C TRP A 158 -10.93 -6.72 2.51
N MET A 159 -10.65 -5.60 1.85
CA MET A 159 -10.89 -4.25 2.39
C MET A 159 -12.38 -4.00 2.64
N ALA A 160 -13.25 -4.34 1.70
CA ALA A 160 -14.70 -4.24 1.84
C ALA A 160 -15.21 -5.08 3.01
N LYS A 161 -14.80 -6.36 3.09
CA LYS A 161 -15.17 -7.26 4.19
C LYS A 161 -14.70 -6.78 5.56
N THR A 162 -13.50 -6.19 5.64
CA THR A 162 -12.90 -5.74 6.90
C THR A 162 -13.54 -4.45 7.42
N SER A 163 -13.95 -3.55 6.52
CA SER A 163 -14.49 -2.23 6.85
C SER A 163 -16.01 -2.13 6.86
N GLY A 164 -16.70 -3.10 6.27
CA GLY A 164 -18.15 -3.04 6.03
C GLY A 164 -18.56 -2.05 4.94
N ILE A 165 -17.61 -1.46 4.20
CA ILE A 165 -17.85 -0.57 3.06
C ILE A 165 -18.03 -1.43 1.79
N SER A 166 -18.94 -1.03 0.88
CA SER A 166 -19.10 -1.71 -0.41
C SER A 166 -17.84 -1.59 -1.30
N VAL A 167 -17.62 -2.57 -2.19
CA VAL A 167 -16.48 -2.53 -3.14
C VAL A 167 -16.65 -1.36 -4.11
N GLU A 168 -17.90 -1.06 -4.48
CA GLU A 168 -18.30 0.05 -5.36
C GLU A 168 -17.91 1.41 -4.75
N GLU A 169 -18.27 1.66 -3.49
CA GLU A 169 -17.97 2.90 -2.76
C GLU A 169 -16.47 3.06 -2.49
N LEU A 170 -15.78 1.97 -2.13
CA LEU A 170 -14.31 1.98 -2.00
C LEU A 170 -13.63 2.36 -3.32
N ARG A 171 -14.09 1.79 -4.44
CA ARG A 171 -13.48 1.98 -5.76
C ARG A 171 -13.44 3.43 -6.23
N GLU A 172 -14.38 4.26 -5.80
CA GLU A 172 -14.40 5.71 -6.13
C GLU A 172 -13.26 6.48 -5.44
N HIS A 173 -12.75 5.97 -4.32
CA HIS A 173 -11.78 6.65 -3.44
C HIS A 173 -10.42 5.95 -3.37
N LEU A 174 -10.33 4.69 -3.83
CA LEU A 174 -9.10 3.89 -3.89
C LEU A 174 -8.13 4.40 -4.96
N PHE A 175 -6.86 4.57 -4.57
CA PHE A 175 -5.76 4.63 -5.52
C PHE A 175 -5.07 3.26 -5.62
N VAL A 176 -4.57 2.95 -6.82
CA VAL A 176 -3.81 1.72 -7.10
C VAL A 176 -2.59 2.08 -7.94
N LEU A 177 -1.39 1.79 -7.43
CA LEU A 177 -0.12 2.00 -8.15
C LEU A 177 0.62 0.67 -8.33
N ARG A 178 1.44 0.61 -9.39
CA ARG A 178 2.11 -0.60 -9.86
C ARG A 178 3.63 -0.47 -9.85
N ASP A 179 4.31 -1.53 -9.42
CA ASP A 179 5.75 -1.75 -9.58
C ASP A 179 6.61 -0.54 -9.17
N SER A 180 7.23 0.15 -10.13
CA SER A 180 8.06 1.34 -9.85
C SER A 180 7.28 2.48 -9.22
N ASP A 181 6.01 2.66 -9.56
CA ASP A 181 5.19 3.75 -9.03
C ASP A 181 4.72 3.44 -7.60
N ALA A 182 4.46 2.17 -7.28
CA ALA A 182 4.21 1.73 -5.91
C ALA A 182 5.46 1.93 -5.01
N THR A 183 6.65 1.64 -5.55
CA THR A 183 7.93 1.88 -4.87
C THR A 183 8.18 3.38 -4.67
N ARG A 184 8.00 4.19 -5.72
CA ARG A 184 8.15 5.66 -5.66
C ARG A 184 7.25 6.24 -4.58
N HIS A 185 5.98 5.86 -4.59
CA HIS A 185 4.98 6.29 -3.62
C HIS A 185 5.42 6.00 -2.18
N LEU A 186 5.84 4.77 -1.86
CA LEU A 186 6.33 4.45 -0.52
C LEU A 186 7.57 5.27 -0.13
N PHE A 187 8.44 5.61 -1.08
CA PHE A 187 9.64 6.40 -0.83
C PHE A 187 9.29 7.88 -0.58
N GLU A 188 8.33 8.43 -1.35
CA GLU A 188 7.76 9.77 -1.15
C GLU A 188 7.01 9.90 0.18
N VAL A 189 6.23 8.88 0.56
CA VAL A 189 5.55 8.76 1.86
C VAL A 189 6.59 8.67 2.99
N SER A 190 7.63 7.84 2.85
CA SER A 190 8.70 7.69 3.86
C SER A 190 9.58 8.92 4.01
N ALA A 191 9.75 9.71 2.94
CA ALA A 191 10.36 11.02 2.95
C ALA A 191 9.47 12.11 3.57
N GLY A 192 8.15 11.87 3.66
CA GLY A 192 7.16 12.84 4.10
C GLY A 192 6.85 13.91 3.05
N LEU A 193 6.96 13.59 1.76
CA LEU A 193 6.52 14.44 0.65
C LEU A 193 5.01 14.33 0.44
N ASP A 194 4.53 13.08 0.38
CA ASP A 194 3.11 12.75 0.42
C ASP A 194 2.66 12.62 1.90
N SER A 195 2.31 13.76 2.48
CA SER A 195 1.69 13.88 3.80
C SER A 195 0.91 15.19 3.83
N LEU A 196 -0.09 15.33 4.70
CA LEU A 196 -0.66 16.64 5.02
C LEU A 196 0.47 17.61 5.35
N VAL A 197 1.36 17.20 6.27
CA VAL A 197 2.48 18.03 6.68
C VAL A 197 3.81 17.47 6.18
N LEU A 198 4.49 18.28 5.36
CA LEU A 198 5.81 17.95 4.82
C LEU A 198 6.82 17.63 5.92
N GLY A 199 7.69 16.65 5.63
CA GLY A 199 8.86 16.37 6.45
C GLY A 199 8.53 15.88 7.87
N GLU A 200 7.29 15.47 8.14
CA GLU A 200 6.91 14.92 9.44
C GLU A 200 7.67 13.62 9.74
N GLY A 201 8.33 13.55 10.90
CA GLY A 201 9.15 12.39 11.28
C GLY A 201 8.35 11.13 11.66
N GLN A 202 7.04 11.25 11.81
CA GLN A 202 6.16 10.20 12.31
C GLN A 202 5.93 9.09 11.28
N ILE A 203 5.73 9.45 10.01
CA ILE A 203 5.52 8.47 8.93
C ILE A 203 6.75 7.56 8.79
N LEU A 204 7.96 8.12 8.77
CA LEU A 204 9.20 7.33 8.76
C LEU A 204 9.35 6.43 10.00
N ALA A 205 8.80 6.82 11.15
CA ALA A 205 8.77 5.98 12.34
C ALA A 205 7.73 4.83 12.23
N GLN A 206 6.59 5.08 11.58
CA GLN A 206 5.58 4.05 11.29
C GLN A 206 6.10 3.03 10.27
N VAL A 207 6.74 3.45 9.18
CA VAL A 207 7.35 2.55 8.19
C VAL A 207 8.43 1.66 8.85
N LYS A 208 9.24 2.21 9.76
CA LYS A 208 10.16 1.40 10.61
C LYS A 208 9.43 0.40 11.49
N GLN A 209 8.25 0.76 12.02
CA GLN A 209 7.46 -0.13 12.86
C GLN A 209 6.83 -1.27 12.05
N VAL A 210 6.35 -1.00 10.82
CA VAL A 210 5.85 -2.06 9.92
C VAL A 210 6.92 -3.13 9.67
N VAL A 211 8.17 -2.73 9.38
CA VAL A 211 9.29 -3.67 9.24
C VAL A 211 9.57 -4.41 10.54
N ARG A 212 9.57 -3.72 11.69
CA ARG A 212 9.84 -4.35 13.00
C ARG A 212 8.76 -5.37 13.41
N VAL A 213 7.49 -5.08 13.17
CA VAL A 213 6.36 -5.95 13.50
C VAL A 213 6.23 -7.09 12.49
N GLY A 214 6.53 -6.83 11.21
CA GLY A 214 6.56 -7.86 10.17
C GLY A 214 7.76 -8.83 10.28
N GLN A 215 8.84 -8.46 10.96
CA GLN A 215 9.96 -9.35 11.30
C GLN A 215 9.51 -10.48 12.25
N GLY A 216 9.07 -11.60 11.65
CA GLY A 216 8.49 -12.75 12.34
C GLY A 216 7.19 -13.24 11.70
N SER A 217 6.51 -12.40 10.92
CA SER A 217 5.40 -12.82 10.06
C SER A 217 5.93 -13.49 8.79
N LYS A 218 5.32 -14.61 8.38
CA LYS A 218 5.63 -15.25 7.09
C LYS A 218 5.18 -14.41 5.88
N GLY A 219 4.25 -13.46 6.07
CA GLY A 219 3.73 -12.63 4.99
C GLY A 219 4.57 -11.41 4.63
N LEU A 220 5.50 -10.97 5.49
CA LEU A 220 6.50 -9.96 5.13
C LEU A 220 7.66 -10.63 4.38
N GLY A 221 7.42 -10.95 3.11
CA GLY A 221 8.42 -11.61 2.27
C GLY A 221 9.56 -10.70 1.81
N LYS A 222 10.41 -11.23 0.93
CA LYS A 222 11.70 -10.62 0.56
C LYS A 222 11.54 -9.30 -0.20
N ASN A 223 10.52 -9.20 -1.06
CA ASN A 223 10.32 -8.01 -1.90
C ASN A 223 9.81 -6.84 -1.05
N ILE A 224 8.79 -7.08 -0.23
CA ILE A 224 8.19 -6.06 0.64
C ILE A 224 9.15 -5.67 1.78
N ASP A 225 9.82 -6.62 2.44
CA ASP A 225 10.83 -6.31 3.47
C ASP A 225 11.96 -5.44 2.92
N ARG A 226 12.49 -5.76 1.72
CA ARG A 226 13.53 -4.95 1.08
C ARG A 226 12.99 -3.57 0.71
N MET A 227 11.83 -3.50 0.07
CA MET A 227 11.23 -2.24 -0.38
C MET A 227 11.01 -1.28 0.80
N PHE A 228 10.50 -1.77 1.93
CA PHE A 228 10.33 -0.95 3.14
C PHE A 228 11.68 -0.56 3.77
N LYS A 229 12.70 -1.42 3.75
CA LYS A 229 14.06 -1.07 4.24
C LYS A 229 14.74 0.00 3.38
N ASP A 230 14.57 -0.07 2.07
CA ASP A 230 15.08 0.95 1.14
C ASP A 230 14.29 2.25 1.28
N ALA A 231 12.96 2.19 1.49
CA ALA A 231 12.14 3.36 1.81
C ALA A 231 12.55 4.06 3.11
N ILE A 232 12.90 3.29 4.16
CA ILE A 232 13.48 3.82 5.41
C ILE A 232 14.83 4.50 5.15
N THR A 233 15.61 4.00 4.20
CA THR A 233 16.91 4.56 3.81
C THR A 233 16.72 5.86 3.03
N ALA A 234 15.87 5.88 2.02
CA ALA A 234 15.46 7.07 1.28
C ALA A 234 14.92 8.17 2.22
N GLY A 235 13.99 7.81 3.11
CA GLY A 235 13.41 8.74 4.09
C GLY A 235 14.41 9.26 5.12
N LYS A 236 15.44 8.49 5.49
CA LYS A 236 16.56 9.00 6.30
C LYS A 236 17.40 10.00 5.51
N ARG A 237 17.86 9.60 4.31
CA ARG A 237 18.71 10.42 3.43
C ARG A 237 18.07 11.77 3.13
N VAL A 238 16.81 11.76 2.68
CA VAL A 238 16.04 12.99 2.40
C VAL A 238 16.01 13.93 3.62
N ARG A 239 15.87 13.42 4.85
CA ARG A 239 15.86 14.24 6.06
C ARG A 239 17.22 14.79 6.49
N SER A 240 18.31 14.11 6.16
CA SER A 240 19.68 14.54 6.50
C SER A 240 20.36 15.37 5.42
N GLU A 241 20.01 15.14 4.15
CA GLU A 241 20.61 15.77 2.97
C GLU A 241 19.79 16.96 2.44
N THR A 242 18.55 17.17 2.91
CA THR A 242 17.69 18.30 2.49
C THR A 242 17.10 19.05 3.69
N ASN A 243 16.70 20.31 3.46
CA ASN A 243 16.05 21.14 4.47
C ASN A 243 14.56 20.82 4.69
N ILE A 244 14.06 19.65 4.27
CA ILE A 244 12.65 19.28 4.41
C ILE A 244 12.20 19.14 5.87
N ALA A 245 13.10 18.70 6.76
CA ALA A 245 12.80 18.57 8.19
C ALA A 245 12.87 19.92 8.94
N SER A 246 13.53 20.93 8.37
CA SER A 246 13.64 22.27 8.96
C SER A 246 12.35 23.05 8.71
N GLY A 247 11.70 23.49 9.79
CA GLY A 247 10.36 24.12 9.73
C GLY A 247 9.23 23.16 9.34
N ALA A 248 9.43 21.84 9.45
CA ALA A 248 8.37 20.86 9.23
C ALA A 248 7.30 20.96 10.34
N VAL A 249 6.07 21.32 9.97
CA VAL A 249 5.03 21.74 10.93
C VAL A 249 4.54 20.60 11.86
N SER A 250 4.42 19.35 11.40
CA SER A 250 3.72 18.21 12.05
C SER A 250 2.21 18.44 12.34
N VAL A 251 1.41 17.36 12.32
CA VAL A 251 -0.07 17.41 12.50
C VAL A 251 -0.47 18.10 13.81
N SER A 252 0.28 17.88 14.90
CA SER A 252 0.01 18.48 16.21
C SER A 252 0.16 20.00 16.24
N SER A 253 1.03 20.61 15.43
CA SER A 253 1.13 22.08 15.42
C SER A 253 0.07 22.70 14.51
N ALA A 254 -0.24 22.07 13.38
CA ALA A 254 -1.35 22.48 12.52
C ALA A 254 -2.69 22.48 13.29
N ALA A 255 -2.89 21.52 14.20
CA ALA A 255 -4.04 21.50 15.11
C ALA A 255 -4.08 22.69 16.07
N VAL A 256 -2.94 23.06 16.67
CA VAL A 256 -2.83 24.24 17.55
C VAL A 256 -3.02 25.54 16.77
N GLU A 257 -2.45 25.65 15.57
CA GLU A 257 -2.62 26.82 14.71
C GLU A 257 -4.06 26.96 14.20
N LEU A 258 -4.73 25.85 13.84
CA LEU A 258 -6.16 25.86 13.50
C LEU A 258 -7.00 26.34 14.68
N ALA A 259 -6.78 25.80 15.89
CA ALA A 259 -7.50 26.25 17.07
C ALA A 259 -7.35 27.76 17.31
N LEU A 260 -6.11 28.28 17.29
CA LEU A 260 -5.82 29.70 17.48
C LEU A 260 -6.37 30.59 16.35
N MET A 261 -6.46 30.08 15.11
CA MET A 261 -7.04 30.79 13.98
C MET A 261 -8.57 30.89 14.06
N LYS A 262 -9.24 29.90 14.65
CA LYS A 262 -10.71 29.89 14.79
C LYS A 262 -11.21 30.57 16.08
N LEU A 263 -10.33 30.80 17.07
CA LEU A 263 -10.61 31.62 18.25
C LEU A 263 -10.60 33.13 17.92
N PRO A 264 -11.37 33.97 18.67
CA PRO A 264 -11.25 35.42 18.57
C PRO A 264 -9.85 35.92 18.92
N LYS A 265 -9.25 36.75 18.05
CA LYS A 265 -7.87 37.27 18.19
C LYS A 265 -7.60 38.03 19.50
N SER A 266 -8.63 38.58 20.15
CA SER A 266 -8.51 39.28 21.43
C SER A 266 -8.35 38.34 22.63
N HIS A 267 -8.77 37.08 22.52
CA HIS A 267 -8.83 36.13 23.64
C HIS A 267 -8.13 34.77 23.37
N SER A 268 -7.42 34.65 22.25
CA SER A 268 -6.65 33.43 21.92
C SER A 268 -5.60 33.04 22.98
N SER A 269 -5.14 34.01 23.77
CA SER A 269 -4.18 33.82 24.86
C SER A 269 -4.81 33.56 26.24
N SER A 270 -6.12 33.77 26.40
CA SER A 270 -6.88 33.51 27.64
C SER A 270 -7.76 32.26 27.57
N ALA A 271 -7.99 31.71 26.37
CA ALA A 271 -8.77 30.49 26.16
C ALA A 271 -8.20 29.28 26.94
N ARG A 272 -9.09 28.56 27.64
CA ARG A 272 -8.75 27.41 28.49
C ARG A 272 -8.51 26.16 27.63
N MET A 273 -7.29 25.64 27.67
CA MET A 273 -6.83 24.53 26.84
C MET A 273 -6.90 23.20 27.58
N LEU A 274 -7.56 22.21 26.97
CA LEU A 274 -7.62 20.82 27.42
C LEU A 274 -7.01 19.88 26.37
N VAL A 275 -6.13 18.97 26.79
CA VAL A 275 -5.57 17.91 25.95
C VAL A 275 -5.95 16.54 26.53
N ILE A 276 -6.60 15.71 25.73
CA ILE A 276 -7.04 14.36 26.12
C ILE A 276 -6.13 13.34 25.43
N GLY A 277 -5.38 12.60 26.24
CA GLY A 277 -4.35 11.65 25.84
C GLY A 277 -2.95 12.23 25.89
N ALA A 278 -2.11 11.74 26.80
CA ALA A 278 -0.69 12.12 26.92
C ALA A 278 0.22 11.22 26.07
N GLY A 279 -0.18 10.96 24.83
CA GLY A 279 0.59 10.18 23.86
C GLY A 279 1.68 11.00 23.16
N LYS A 280 2.30 10.43 22.12
CA LYS A 280 3.25 11.16 21.25
C LYS A 280 2.63 12.43 20.66
N MET A 281 1.36 12.34 20.23
CA MET A 281 0.60 13.46 19.66
C MET A 281 0.25 14.51 20.72
N GLY A 282 -0.34 14.13 21.85
CA GLY A 282 -0.67 15.05 22.94
C GLY A 282 0.55 15.81 23.48
N LYS A 283 1.70 15.12 23.65
CA LYS A 283 2.97 15.78 24.01
C LYS A 283 3.38 16.85 22.99
N LEU A 284 3.23 16.58 21.69
CA LEU A 284 3.53 17.56 20.65
C LEU A 284 2.52 18.72 20.64
N VAL A 285 1.23 18.48 20.92
CA VAL A 285 0.23 19.55 21.08
C VAL A 285 0.62 20.47 22.23
N ILE A 286 0.93 19.93 23.41
CA ILE A 286 1.38 20.68 24.59
C ILE A 286 2.63 21.53 24.27
N LYS A 287 3.62 20.94 23.59
CA LYS A 287 4.84 21.66 23.18
C LYS A 287 4.55 22.84 22.24
N HIS A 288 3.61 22.70 21.30
CA HIS A 288 3.24 23.80 20.40
C HIS A 288 2.35 24.84 21.07
N LEU A 289 1.48 24.45 22.02
CA LEU A 289 0.75 25.39 22.87
C LEU A 289 1.72 26.28 23.67
N ALA A 290 2.73 25.68 24.33
CA ALA A 290 3.78 26.42 25.04
C ALA A 290 4.54 27.39 24.11
N ALA A 291 4.94 26.91 22.91
CA ALA A 291 5.63 27.74 21.91
C ALA A 291 4.77 28.90 21.35
N LYS A 292 3.43 28.82 21.45
CA LYS A 292 2.50 29.90 21.11
C LYS A 292 2.11 30.77 22.31
N GLY A 293 2.75 30.58 23.47
CA GLY A 293 2.56 31.40 24.68
C GLY A 293 1.44 30.94 25.62
N CYS A 294 0.90 29.74 25.45
CA CYS A 294 -0.05 29.16 26.40
C CYS A 294 0.66 28.85 27.73
N LYS A 295 0.13 29.39 28.84
CA LYS A 295 0.76 29.29 30.17
C LYS A 295 0.32 28.06 30.98
N THR A 296 -0.92 27.62 30.82
CA THR A 296 -1.52 26.54 31.61
C THR A 296 -2.35 25.65 30.68
N VAL A 297 -2.22 24.33 30.83
CA VAL A 297 -2.97 23.33 30.08
C VAL A 297 -3.45 22.22 31.01
N VAL A 298 -4.71 21.82 30.87
CA VAL A 298 -5.25 20.63 31.53
C VAL A 298 -4.98 19.42 30.66
N VAL A 299 -4.44 18.34 31.25
CA VAL A 299 -4.12 17.09 30.54
C VAL A 299 -4.85 15.92 31.18
N VAL A 300 -5.84 15.40 30.47
CA VAL A 300 -6.60 14.20 30.86
C VAL A 300 -5.90 12.97 30.30
N ASN A 301 -5.51 12.04 31.18
CA ASN A 301 -4.87 10.79 30.76
C ASN A 301 -5.20 9.61 31.69
N ARG A 302 -4.96 8.37 31.22
CA ARG A 302 -5.12 7.15 32.04
C ARG A 302 -3.94 6.85 32.96
N SER A 303 -2.76 7.37 32.65
CA SER A 303 -1.50 7.12 33.35
C SER A 303 -0.91 8.47 33.78
N VAL A 304 -0.75 8.66 35.09
CA VAL A 304 -0.22 9.90 35.66
C VAL A 304 1.26 10.06 35.35
N GLU A 305 1.99 8.93 35.35
CA GLU A 305 3.44 8.86 35.13
C GLU A 305 3.84 9.42 33.75
N ARG A 306 3.00 9.23 32.73
CA ARG A 306 3.19 9.84 31.40
C ARG A 306 3.04 11.35 31.41
N VAL A 307 2.16 11.89 32.23
CA VAL A 307 1.92 13.34 32.33
C VAL A 307 3.03 13.98 33.16
N ASP A 308 3.45 13.32 34.24
CA ASP A 308 4.59 13.75 35.06
C ASP A 308 5.89 13.80 34.24
N ALA A 309 6.19 12.77 33.44
CA ALA A 309 7.35 12.77 32.55
C ALA A 309 7.30 13.88 31.49
N ILE A 310 6.12 14.30 31.02
CA ILE A 310 5.98 15.46 30.13
C ILE A 310 6.19 16.77 30.90
N ARG A 311 5.71 16.87 32.15
CA ARG A 311 5.90 18.04 33.03
C ARG A 311 7.37 18.26 33.41
N GLU A 312 8.14 17.19 33.58
CA GLU A 312 9.59 17.28 33.82
C GLU A 312 10.36 17.84 32.61
N GLU A 313 9.93 17.48 31.39
CA GLU A 313 10.55 17.90 30.13
C GLU A 313 10.12 19.31 29.67
N LEU A 314 8.85 19.67 29.86
CA LEU A 314 8.25 20.93 29.38
C LEU A 314 7.96 21.88 30.55
N LYS A 315 9.00 22.55 31.05
CA LYS A 315 8.92 23.47 32.19
C LYS A 315 8.35 24.86 31.86
N ASP A 316 8.19 25.17 30.59
CA ASP A 316 7.71 26.47 30.10
C ASP A 316 6.17 26.63 30.20
N ILE A 317 5.45 25.57 30.59
CA ILE A 317 3.99 25.51 30.68
C ILE A 317 3.54 24.74 31.94
N GLU A 318 2.52 25.24 32.62
CA GLU A 318 1.88 24.56 33.74
C GLU A 318 0.98 23.43 33.24
N ILE A 319 1.27 22.19 33.65
CA ILE A 319 0.54 20.98 33.23
C ILE A 319 -0.27 20.42 34.40
N ILE A 320 -1.58 20.68 34.39
CA ILE A 320 -2.53 20.18 35.39
C ILE A 320 -3.00 18.79 34.96
N TYR A 321 -2.68 17.75 35.74
CA TYR A 321 -3.17 16.40 35.48
C TYR A 321 -4.62 16.24 35.93
N ARG A 322 -5.43 15.55 35.11
CA ARG A 322 -6.78 15.07 35.47
C ARG A 322 -6.91 13.59 35.11
N PRO A 323 -7.53 12.75 35.96
CA PRO A 323 -7.79 11.35 35.63
C PRO A 323 -8.85 11.25 34.53
N PHE A 324 -8.84 10.14 33.78
CA PHE A 324 -9.79 9.92 32.67
C PHE A 324 -11.27 9.94 33.10
N SER A 325 -11.58 9.67 34.37
CA SER A 325 -12.92 9.80 34.95
C SER A 325 -13.43 11.25 35.00
N GLU A 326 -12.53 12.24 35.05
CA GLU A 326 -12.84 13.67 35.07
C GLU A 326 -12.80 14.30 33.66
N MET A 327 -12.89 13.49 32.60
CA MET A 327 -12.83 13.97 31.22
C MET A 327 -13.96 14.96 30.89
N LEU A 328 -15.21 14.65 31.27
CA LEU A 328 -16.38 15.49 30.96
C LEU A 328 -16.41 16.78 31.79
N SER A 329 -16.04 16.71 33.08
CA SER A 329 -15.90 17.93 33.91
C SER A 329 -14.77 18.82 33.43
N SER A 330 -13.62 18.25 33.05
CA SER A 330 -12.52 19.01 32.44
C SER A 330 -12.96 19.65 31.12
N ALA A 331 -13.79 18.96 30.31
CA ALA A 331 -14.33 19.51 29.06
C ALA A 331 -15.34 20.64 29.30
N ALA A 332 -16.16 20.58 30.35
CA ALA A 332 -17.03 21.69 30.77
C ALA A 332 -16.21 22.97 31.07
N GLU A 333 -15.05 22.81 31.72
CA GLU A 333 -14.12 23.88 32.08
C GLU A 333 -13.23 24.36 30.92
N ALA A 334 -13.26 23.71 29.76
CA ALA A 334 -12.40 24.01 28.62
C ALA A 334 -13.12 24.82 27.52
N ASP A 335 -12.37 25.68 26.85
CA ASP A 335 -12.80 26.41 25.65
C ASP A 335 -12.34 25.71 24.37
N VAL A 336 -11.16 25.08 24.42
CA VAL A 336 -10.60 24.23 23.35
C VAL A 336 -10.23 22.87 23.90
N VAL A 337 -10.70 21.81 23.24
CA VAL A 337 -10.48 20.41 23.59
C VAL A 337 -9.75 19.71 22.45
N PHE A 338 -8.49 19.32 22.68
CA PHE A 338 -7.71 18.50 21.76
C PHE A 338 -7.85 17.01 22.12
N THR A 339 -8.29 16.17 21.18
CA THR A 339 -8.34 14.71 21.39
C THR A 339 -7.25 14.00 20.59
N SER A 340 -6.48 13.13 21.26
CA SER A 340 -5.35 12.42 20.66
C SER A 340 -5.12 11.02 21.24
N THR A 341 -6.19 10.30 21.56
CA THR A 341 -6.14 8.94 22.13
C THR A 341 -6.23 7.85 21.07
N ALA A 342 -5.83 6.63 21.44
CA ALA A 342 -5.98 5.43 20.61
C ALA A 342 -7.31 4.69 20.87
N SER A 343 -8.39 5.41 21.22
CA SER A 343 -9.72 4.81 21.35
C SER A 343 -10.30 4.48 19.97
N GLU A 344 -10.86 3.28 19.82
CA GLU A 344 -11.58 2.86 18.60
C GLU A 344 -13.02 3.40 18.55
N ALA A 345 -13.55 3.84 19.70
CA ALA A 345 -14.87 4.45 19.82
C ALA A 345 -14.77 5.95 20.19
N PRO A 346 -15.70 6.80 19.74
CA PRO A 346 -15.78 8.20 20.16
C PRO A 346 -15.88 8.36 21.68
N LEU A 347 -15.12 9.32 22.21
CA LEU A 347 -15.13 9.73 23.61
C LEU A 347 -16.21 10.80 23.90
N PHE A 348 -16.56 11.58 22.88
CA PHE A 348 -17.61 12.58 22.93
C PHE A 348 -18.71 12.25 21.92
N LEU A 349 -19.90 11.96 22.44
CA LEU A 349 -21.15 11.84 21.71
C LEU A 349 -22.01 13.10 21.90
N LYS A 350 -23.03 13.25 21.06
CA LYS A 350 -23.90 14.44 21.02
C LYS A 350 -24.48 14.76 22.39
N GLU A 351 -25.05 13.75 23.05
CA GLU A 351 -25.77 13.86 24.32
C GLU A 351 -24.85 14.33 25.46
N GLN A 352 -23.58 13.92 25.42
CA GLN A 352 -22.58 14.32 26.40
C GLN A 352 -22.14 15.78 26.23
N VAL A 353 -22.08 16.27 24.99
CA VAL A 353 -21.68 17.66 24.67
C VAL A 353 -22.84 18.64 24.80
N GLU A 354 -24.08 18.20 24.54
CA GLU A 354 -25.31 18.96 24.83
C GLU A 354 -25.46 19.24 26.33
N ALA A 355 -25.06 18.30 27.19
CA ALA A 355 -25.11 18.45 28.65
C ALA A 355 -23.98 19.31 29.25
N LEU A 356 -22.97 19.72 28.45
CA LEU A 356 -21.93 20.62 28.94
C LEU A 356 -22.45 22.07 28.98
N PRO A 357 -22.02 22.89 29.96
CA PRO A 357 -22.24 24.34 29.88
C PRO A 357 -21.58 24.91 28.61
N PRO A 358 -22.05 26.06 28.09
CA PRO A 358 -21.39 26.75 26.99
C PRO A 358 -19.93 27.10 27.34
N ALA A 359 -19.11 27.36 26.32
CA ALA A 359 -17.75 27.87 26.53
C ALA A 359 -17.80 29.31 27.07
N ASN A 360 -16.63 29.88 27.41
CA ASN A 360 -16.55 31.26 27.87
C ASN A 360 -17.11 32.23 26.79
N GLU A 361 -17.90 33.22 27.19
CA GLU A 361 -18.43 34.25 26.28
C GLU A 361 -17.30 35.03 25.59
N GLU A 362 -16.14 35.18 26.24
CA GLU A 362 -14.94 35.81 25.66
C GLU A 362 -14.42 35.09 24.41
N VAL A 363 -14.64 33.78 24.27
CA VAL A 363 -14.31 33.02 23.05
C VAL A 363 -15.50 32.88 22.09
N GLY A 364 -16.62 33.54 22.40
CA GLY A 364 -17.87 33.50 21.63
C GLY A 364 -18.85 32.40 22.05
N GLY A 365 -18.71 31.82 23.25
CA GLY A 365 -19.66 30.83 23.80
C GLY A 365 -19.59 29.42 23.18
N VAL A 366 -18.83 29.24 22.10
CA VAL A 366 -18.72 27.99 21.33
C VAL A 366 -17.44 27.24 21.70
N ARG A 367 -17.58 25.97 22.11
CA ARG A 367 -16.45 25.09 22.44
C ARG A 367 -15.82 24.50 21.18
N LEU A 368 -14.50 24.58 21.04
CA LEU A 368 -13.79 24.00 19.91
C LEU A 368 -13.27 22.60 20.26
N PHE A 369 -13.63 21.60 19.48
CA PHE A 369 -13.07 20.25 19.53
C PHE A 369 -12.13 20.06 18.33
N VAL A 370 -10.87 19.73 18.60
CA VAL A 370 -9.84 19.50 17.58
C VAL A 370 -9.34 18.08 17.70
N ASP A 371 -9.87 17.20 16.84
CA ASP A 371 -9.62 15.77 16.88
C ASP A 371 -8.52 15.37 15.91
N ILE A 372 -7.40 14.92 16.47
CA ILE A 372 -6.23 14.43 15.70
C ILE A 372 -6.08 12.91 15.77
N SER A 373 -7.11 12.21 16.23
CA SER A 373 -7.19 10.75 16.25
C SER A 373 -7.92 10.17 15.04
N VAL A 374 -7.48 8.97 14.63
CA VAL A 374 -8.15 8.10 13.66
C VAL A 374 -8.02 6.66 14.16
N PRO A 375 -9.11 5.95 14.51
CA PRO A 375 -10.50 6.40 14.52
C PRO A 375 -10.78 7.64 15.39
N ARG A 376 -11.82 8.39 15.04
CA ARG A 376 -12.13 9.66 15.70
C ARG A 376 -12.56 9.48 17.14
N ASN A 377 -12.12 10.40 17.99
CA ASN A 377 -12.48 10.51 19.39
C ASN A 377 -13.68 11.44 19.60
N VAL A 378 -14.10 12.22 18.60
CA VAL A 378 -15.31 13.04 18.63
C VAL A 378 -16.30 12.55 17.57
N GLY A 379 -17.54 12.26 17.98
CA GLY A 379 -18.59 11.81 17.07
C GLY A 379 -19.01 12.91 16.10
N SER A 380 -19.22 12.57 14.83
CA SER A 380 -19.60 13.54 13.78
C SER A 380 -20.89 14.31 14.10
N CYS A 381 -21.81 13.70 14.86
CA CYS A 381 -23.04 14.32 15.35
C CYS A 381 -22.83 15.53 16.28
N VAL A 382 -21.66 15.67 16.91
CA VAL A 382 -21.31 16.82 17.76
C VAL A 382 -21.15 18.11 16.94
N ALA A 383 -20.80 18.01 15.65
CA ALA A 383 -20.68 19.17 14.76
C ALA A 383 -22.03 19.86 14.45
N ASN A 384 -23.15 19.22 14.77
CA ASN A 384 -24.50 19.77 14.56
C ASN A 384 -25.01 20.61 15.76
N LEU A 385 -24.19 20.82 16.79
CA LEU A 385 -24.55 21.57 18.00
C LEU A 385 -24.14 23.04 17.88
N GLU A 386 -25.04 23.98 18.16
CA GLU A 386 -24.73 25.41 18.08
C GLU A 386 -23.59 25.84 19.03
N GLN A 387 -23.52 25.19 20.20
CA GLN A 387 -22.52 25.43 21.25
C GLN A 387 -21.16 24.73 21.03
N ALA A 388 -20.96 24.00 19.92
CA ALA A 388 -19.72 23.28 19.64
C ALA A 388 -19.29 23.37 18.17
N ARG A 389 -17.99 23.34 17.92
CA ARG A 389 -17.42 23.13 16.57
C ARG A 389 -16.42 22.01 16.63
N VAL A 390 -16.49 21.09 15.67
CA VAL A 390 -15.58 19.95 15.55
C VAL A 390 -14.71 20.15 14.32
N TYR A 391 -13.40 20.01 14.50
CA TYR A 391 -12.41 19.92 13.44
C TYR A 391 -11.71 18.58 13.57
N ASN A 392 -11.47 17.91 12.46
CA ASN A 392 -10.75 16.64 12.39
C ASN A 392 -9.43 16.80 11.59
N VAL A 393 -8.71 15.70 11.38
CA VAL A 393 -7.43 15.70 10.64
C VAL A 393 -7.52 16.25 9.20
N ASP A 394 -8.68 16.16 8.54
CA ASP A 394 -8.88 16.66 7.18
C ASP A 394 -9.00 18.19 7.14
N ASP A 395 -9.52 18.82 8.20
CA ASP A 395 -9.66 20.28 8.30
C ASP A 395 -8.31 21.00 8.47
N LEU A 396 -7.28 20.28 8.94
CA LEU A 396 -5.92 20.80 9.10
C LEU A 396 -5.27 21.23 7.77
N LYS A 397 -5.84 20.82 6.62
CA LYS A 397 -5.44 21.26 5.28
C LYS A 397 -5.44 22.79 5.13
N GLU A 398 -6.36 23.50 5.78
CA GLU A 398 -6.48 24.96 5.73
C GLU A 398 -5.19 25.68 6.18
N VAL A 399 -4.56 25.18 7.24
CA VAL A 399 -3.32 25.73 7.81
C VAL A 399 -2.11 25.41 6.91
N VAL A 400 -2.11 24.24 6.28
CA VAL A 400 -0.98 23.72 5.50
C VAL A 400 -0.80 24.46 4.16
N GLU A 401 -1.90 24.77 3.47
CA GLU A 401 -1.85 25.32 2.10
C GLU A 401 -1.18 26.71 2.03
N ALA A 402 -1.03 27.42 3.15
CA ALA A 402 -0.33 28.70 3.23
C ALA A 402 1.17 28.62 2.89
N ASN A 403 1.80 27.44 2.98
CA ASN A 403 3.26 27.25 2.83
C ASN A 403 3.68 26.54 1.53
N LYS A 404 2.89 26.70 0.46
CA LYS A 404 2.95 25.87 -0.76
C LYS A 404 4.22 26.03 -1.62
N GLU A 405 4.80 27.23 -1.69
CA GLU A 405 5.98 27.50 -2.53
C GLU A 405 7.27 26.90 -1.95
N ASP A 406 7.49 27.07 -0.65
CA ASP A 406 8.58 26.41 0.07
C ASP A 406 8.46 24.88 0.05
N ARG A 407 7.23 24.37 0.05
CA ARG A 407 6.90 22.95 -0.13
C ARG A 407 7.40 22.41 -1.47
N LEU A 408 7.16 23.12 -2.57
CA LEU A 408 7.60 22.71 -3.90
C LEU A 408 9.13 22.69 -4.02
N ARG A 409 9.82 23.73 -3.53
CA ARG A 409 11.28 23.82 -3.57
C ARG A 409 11.95 22.66 -2.81
N LYS A 410 11.53 22.41 -1.57
CA LYS A 410 12.05 21.30 -0.75
C LYS A 410 11.74 19.92 -1.36
N ALA A 411 10.59 19.78 -2.04
CA ALA A 411 10.23 18.53 -2.71
C ALA A 411 11.13 18.21 -3.91
N MET A 412 11.56 19.22 -4.69
CA MET A 412 12.46 19.01 -5.83
C MET A 412 13.83 18.44 -5.43
N GLU A 413 14.41 18.92 -4.33
CA GLU A 413 15.66 18.38 -3.78
C GLU A 413 15.51 16.90 -3.39
N ALA A 414 14.43 16.57 -2.69
CA ALA A 414 14.13 15.21 -2.23
C ALA A 414 13.89 14.22 -3.38
N GLN A 415 13.29 14.67 -4.50
CA GLN A 415 13.00 13.82 -5.66
C GLN A 415 14.26 13.25 -6.32
N SER A 416 15.38 13.98 -6.29
CA SER A 416 16.68 13.46 -6.77
C SER A 416 17.13 12.24 -5.96
N ILE A 417 17.04 12.31 -4.62
CA ILE A 417 17.40 11.22 -3.71
C ILE A 417 16.45 10.03 -3.89
N ILE A 418 15.15 10.28 -4.01
CA ILE A 418 14.14 9.23 -4.24
C ILE A 418 14.38 8.50 -5.56
N THR A 419 14.72 9.23 -6.63
CA THR A 419 15.05 8.64 -7.93
C THR A 419 16.30 7.76 -7.86
N GLN A 420 17.34 8.18 -7.12
CA GLN A 420 18.55 7.36 -6.90
C GLN A 420 18.23 6.04 -6.19
N GLU A 421 17.47 6.07 -5.09
CA GLU A 421 17.10 4.85 -4.36
C GLU A 421 16.12 3.98 -5.16
N LEU A 422 15.22 4.57 -5.94
CA LEU A 422 14.30 3.82 -6.81
C LEU A 422 15.05 3.07 -7.90
N ASN A 423 16.10 3.67 -8.48
CA ASN A 423 16.97 2.99 -9.44
C ASN A 423 17.73 1.83 -8.79
N ARG A 424 18.23 2.01 -7.55
CA ARG A 424 18.88 0.94 -6.78
C ARG A 424 17.93 -0.22 -6.46
N PHE A 425 16.71 0.08 -6.01
CA PHE A 425 15.70 -0.95 -5.73
C PHE A 425 15.28 -1.68 -7.01
N SER A 426 15.10 -0.96 -8.12
CA SER A 426 14.76 -1.56 -9.42
C SER A 426 15.87 -2.50 -9.89
N ALA A 427 17.13 -2.04 -9.90
CA ALA A 427 18.28 -2.87 -10.27
C ALA A 427 18.43 -4.11 -9.37
N TRP A 428 18.17 -3.98 -8.06
CA TRP A 428 18.13 -5.12 -7.13
C TRP A 428 16.99 -6.10 -7.46
N ARG A 429 15.80 -5.60 -7.79
CA ARG A 429 14.65 -6.43 -8.13
C ARG A 429 14.89 -7.19 -9.44
N ASP A 430 15.44 -6.51 -10.44
CA ASP A 430 15.73 -7.09 -11.74
C ASP A 430 16.88 -8.11 -11.64
N SER A 431 17.84 -7.94 -10.71
CA SER A 431 18.85 -8.97 -10.42
C SER A 431 18.28 -10.25 -9.76
N LEU A 432 17.04 -10.23 -9.27
CA LEU A 432 16.35 -11.45 -8.83
C LEU A 432 15.87 -12.32 -10.00
N GLU A 433 15.71 -11.77 -11.22
CA GLU A 433 15.28 -12.55 -12.39
C GLU A 433 16.28 -13.64 -12.79
N THR A 434 17.56 -13.48 -12.44
CA THR A 434 18.58 -14.51 -12.71
C THR A 434 18.51 -15.69 -11.74
N VAL A 435 17.86 -15.55 -10.58
CA VAL A 435 17.85 -16.58 -9.52
C VAL A 435 17.18 -17.90 -9.97
N PRO A 436 16.03 -17.89 -10.68
CA PRO A 436 15.50 -19.08 -11.34
C PRO A 436 16.50 -19.72 -12.31
N THR A 437 17.20 -18.93 -13.14
CA THR A 437 18.19 -19.41 -14.10
C THR A 437 19.41 -20.03 -13.42
N ILE A 438 19.91 -19.45 -12.33
CA ILE A 438 20.94 -20.02 -11.46
C ILE A 438 20.51 -21.40 -10.94
N LYS A 439 19.25 -21.54 -10.47
CA LYS A 439 18.71 -22.81 -9.99
C LYS A 439 18.59 -23.84 -11.11
N LYS A 440 18.12 -23.45 -12.30
CA LYS A 440 18.04 -24.31 -13.49
C LYS A 440 19.41 -24.82 -13.91
N LEU A 441 20.40 -23.93 -14.06
CA LEU A 441 21.76 -24.26 -14.50
C LEU A 441 22.48 -25.22 -13.53
N ARG A 442 22.37 -25.00 -12.22
CA ARG A 442 22.86 -25.97 -11.21
C ARG A 442 22.19 -27.32 -11.37
N SER A 443 20.86 -27.34 -11.48
CA SER A 443 20.10 -28.59 -11.66
C SER A 443 20.48 -29.34 -12.95
N TYR A 444 20.79 -28.62 -14.03
CA TYR A 444 21.30 -29.20 -15.28
C TYR A 444 22.67 -29.85 -15.07
N ALA A 445 23.61 -29.11 -14.50
CA ALA A 445 24.97 -29.60 -14.26
C ALA A 445 25.00 -30.81 -13.31
N ASP A 446 24.17 -30.82 -12.25
CA ASP A 446 24.08 -31.96 -11.34
C ASP A 446 23.52 -33.22 -12.01
N ARG A 447 22.57 -33.10 -12.95
CA ARG A 447 22.08 -34.25 -13.75
C ARG A 447 23.18 -34.81 -14.65
N VAL A 448 23.94 -33.95 -15.33
CA VAL A 448 25.08 -34.37 -16.16
C VAL A 448 26.16 -35.03 -15.29
N ARG A 449 26.49 -34.42 -14.15
CA ARG A 449 27.44 -34.96 -13.17
C ARG A 449 27.04 -36.36 -12.69
N ALA A 450 25.79 -36.54 -12.29
CA ALA A 450 25.27 -37.82 -11.81
C ALA A 450 25.33 -38.90 -12.91
N SER A 451 24.89 -38.58 -14.13
CA SER A 451 24.95 -39.47 -15.30
C SER A 451 26.38 -39.95 -15.59
N GLU A 452 27.35 -39.03 -15.69
CA GLU A 452 28.72 -39.41 -16.05
C GLU A 452 29.47 -40.09 -14.89
N LEU A 453 29.16 -39.71 -13.64
CA LEU A 453 29.65 -40.40 -12.46
C LEU A 453 29.16 -41.85 -12.42
N GLU A 454 27.87 -42.09 -12.64
CA GLU A 454 27.29 -43.44 -12.66
C GLU A 454 27.92 -44.32 -13.75
N LYS A 455 28.05 -43.82 -14.98
CA LYS A 455 28.74 -44.51 -16.08
C LYS A 455 30.21 -44.81 -15.76
N CYS A 456 30.90 -43.89 -15.06
CA CYS A 456 32.28 -44.10 -14.63
C CYS A 456 32.39 -45.23 -13.61
N LEU A 457 31.53 -45.23 -12.59
CA LEU A 457 31.50 -46.27 -11.56
C LEU A 457 31.13 -47.65 -12.14
N GLN A 458 30.15 -47.71 -13.05
CA GLN A 458 29.76 -48.95 -13.76
C GLN A 458 30.92 -49.54 -14.58
N LYS A 459 31.77 -48.70 -15.19
CA LYS A 459 32.95 -49.15 -15.96
C LYS A 459 34.12 -49.64 -15.09
N ILE A 460 34.21 -49.18 -13.84
CA ILE A 460 35.24 -49.62 -12.88
C ILE A 460 34.85 -50.99 -12.29
N GLY A 461 33.55 -51.22 -12.08
CA GLY A 461 33.03 -52.44 -11.46
C GLY A 461 33.19 -52.46 -9.94
N ASP A 462 32.26 -53.12 -9.24
CA ASP A 462 32.21 -53.07 -7.77
C ASP A 462 33.40 -53.76 -7.10
N GLU A 463 34.00 -54.78 -7.72
CA GLU A 463 35.15 -55.53 -7.17
C GLU A 463 36.43 -54.67 -7.06
N ALA A 464 36.60 -53.66 -7.93
CA ALA A 464 37.74 -52.75 -7.89
C ALA A 464 37.45 -51.46 -7.07
N LEU A 465 36.20 -51.23 -6.66
CA LEU A 465 35.74 -49.92 -6.16
C LEU A 465 35.83 -49.80 -4.62
N THR A 466 37.02 -49.51 -4.11
CA THR A 466 37.20 -49.16 -2.69
C THR A 466 36.41 -47.88 -2.31
N LYS A 467 35.76 -47.85 -1.13
CA LYS A 467 35.02 -46.67 -0.60
C LYS A 467 35.79 -45.34 -0.70
N LYS A 468 37.09 -45.36 -0.40
CA LYS A 468 37.98 -44.18 -0.52
C LYS A 468 38.10 -43.68 -1.96
N MET A 469 38.16 -44.60 -2.93
CA MET A 469 38.25 -44.28 -4.36
C MET A 469 36.93 -43.73 -4.89
N LYS A 470 35.79 -44.33 -4.53
CA LYS A 470 34.46 -43.80 -4.84
C LYS A 470 34.31 -42.34 -4.36
N LYS A 471 34.66 -42.06 -3.10
CA LYS A 471 34.62 -40.70 -2.53
C LYS A 471 35.54 -39.72 -3.28
N ALA A 472 36.74 -40.13 -3.65
CA ALA A 472 37.66 -39.29 -4.43
C ALA A 472 37.12 -38.95 -5.84
N ILE A 473 36.43 -39.89 -6.49
CA ILE A 473 35.78 -39.67 -7.81
C ILE A 473 34.55 -38.76 -7.66
N GLU A 474 33.76 -38.93 -6.60
CA GLU A 474 32.65 -38.03 -6.24
C GLU A 474 33.14 -36.59 -6.00
N GLU A 475 34.20 -36.42 -5.21
CA GLU A 475 34.86 -35.13 -4.94
C GLU A 475 35.43 -34.51 -6.22
N LEU A 476 36.09 -35.29 -7.08
CA LEU A 476 36.58 -34.84 -8.38
C LEU A 476 35.45 -34.33 -9.28
N SER A 477 34.37 -35.11 -9.44
CA SER A 477 33.21 -34.73 -10.26
C SER A 477 32.56 -33.43 -9.78
N THR A 478 32.46 -33.27 -8.45
CA THR A 478 31.87 -32.10 -7.81
C THR A 478 32.80 -30.88 -7.92
N GLY A 479 34.11 -31.08 -7.78
CA GLY A 479 35.12 -30.03 -7.95
C GLY A 479 35.17 -29.50 -9.38
N ILE A 480 35.05 -30.36 -10.40
CA ILE A 480 34.98 -29.96 -11.81
C ILE A 480 33.72 -29.11 -12.05
N VAL A 481 32.55 -29.58 -11.64
CA VAL A 481 31.28 -28.84 -11.82
C VAL A 481 31.31 -27.50 -11.09
N ASN A 482 31.78 -27.46 -9.84
CA ASN A 482 31.87 -26.21 -9.08
C ASN A 482 32.82 -25.20 -9.74
N LYS A 483 33.98 -25.64 -10.26
CA LYS A 483 34.90 -24.76 -10.99
C LYS A 483 34.33 -24.25 -12.30
N LEU A 484 33.67 -25.11 -13.10
CA LEU A 484 33.03 -24.71 -14.36
C LEU A 484 31.86 -23.75 -14.15
N LEU A 485 31.03 -23.99 -13.12
CA LEU A 485 29.89 -23.12 -12.80
C LEU A 485 30.28 -21.81 -12.11
N HIS A 486 31.46 -21.71 -11.49
CA HIS A 486 31.86 -20.52 -10.75
C HIS A 486 31.76 -19.24 -11.59
N GLY A 487 32.36 -19.25 -12.79
CA GLY A 487 32.32 -18.10 -13.71
C GLY A 487 30.90 -17.66 -14.06
N PRO A 488 30.07 -18.50 -14.70
CA PRO A 488 28.69 -18.16 -15.04
C PRO A 488 27.85 -17.74 -13.83
N LEU A 489 27.97 -18.41 -12.69
CA LEU A 489 27.20 -18.06 -11.48
C LEU A 489 27.63 -16.73 -10.85
N GLN A 490 28.90 -16.33 -10.98
CA GLN A 490 29.40 -15.02 -10.56
C GLN A 490 28.99 -13.89 -11.52
N HIS A 491 28.72 -14.20 -12.80
CA HIS A 491 28.23 -13.23 -13.79
C HIS A 491 26.70 -13.12 -13.82
N LEU A 492 25.97 -14.06 -13.22
CA LEU A 492 24.53 -13.97 -12.99
C LEU A 492 24.15 -13.31 -11.65
N ARG A 493 25.10 -13.18 -10.71
CA ARG A 493 24.90 -12.46 -9.45
C ARG A 493 25.35 -11.02 -9.63
N CYS A 494 24.39 -10.09 -9.53
CA CYS A 494 24.65 -8.67 -9.45
C CYS A 494 24.15 -8.15 -8.09
N ASP A 495 25.10 -7.75 -7.25
CA ASP A 495 24.85 -7.37 -5.85
C ASP A 495 24.61 -5.84 -5.71
N GLY A 496 24.43 -5.13 -6.84
CA GLY A 496 24.10 -3.71 -6.91
C GLY A 496 25.26 -2.74 -6.64
N THR A 497 26.44 -3.27 -6.30
CA THR A 497 27.66 -2.49 -6.00
C THR A 497 28.74 -2.54 -7.08
N ASP A 498 28.55 -3.39 -8.10
CA ASP A 498 29.55 -3.60 -9.16
C ASP A 498 29.40 -2.64 -10.33
N SER A 499 30.54 -2.37 -10.99
CA SER A 499 30.67 -1.63 -12.27
C SER A 499 29.93 -2.26 -13.46
N ARG A 500 29.34 -3.44 -13.28
CA ARG A 500 28.71 -4.25 -14.33
C ARG A 500 27.28 -3.80 -14.58
N THR A 501 26.90 -3.62 -15.84
CA THR A 501 25.52 -3.21 -16.14
C THR A 501 24.53 -4.33 -15.85
N LEU A 502 23.30 -3.94 -15.46
CA LEU A 502 22.19 -4.87 -15.33
C LEU A 502 21.90 -5.59 -16.67
N ASP A 503 22.04 -4.85 -17.77
CA ASP A 503 21.84 -5.33 -19.13
C ASP A 503 22.79 -6.49 -19.47
N GLU A 504 24.10 -6.37 -19.21
CA GLU A 504 25.06 -7.49 -19.34
C GLU A 504 24.63 -8.72 -18.52
N THR A 505 24.10 -8.50 -17.31
CA THR A 505 23.67 -9.60 -16.42
C THR A 505 22.45 -10.34 -16.99
N LEU A 506 21.49 -9.61 -17.58
CA LEU A 506 20.32 -10.16 -18.25
C LEU A 506 20.67 -10.80 -19.60
N GLU A 507 21.58 -10.22 -20.38
CA GLU A 507 22.10 -10.83 -21.60
C GLU A 507 22.81 -12.16 -21.33
N ASN A 508 23.64 -12.22 -20.27
CA ASN A 508 24.28 -13.45 -19.81
C ASN A 508 23.23 -14.51 -19.41
N MET A 509 22.15 -14.11 -18.72
CA MET A 509 21.03 -15.01 -18.41
C MET A 509 20.39 -15.57 -19.67
N HIS A 510 20.06 -14.72 -20.64
CA HIS A 510 19.45 -15.15 -21.90
C HIS A 510 20.41 -16.02 -22.74
N ALA A 511 21.71 -15.73 -22.73
CA ALA A 511 22.73 -16.54 -23.40
C ALA A 511 22.80 -17.95 -22.79
N LEU A 512 22.85 -18.07 -21.46
CA LEU A 512 22.86 -19.36 -20.77
C LEU A 512 21.56 -20.16 -20.99
N ASN A 513 20.40 -19.49 -21.01
CA ASN A 513 19.13 -20.14 -21.35
C ASN A 513 19.11 -20.70 -22.77
N ARG A 514 19.73 -20.02 -23.75
CA ARG A 514 19.91 -20.53 -25.12
C ARG A 514 20.93 -21.68 -25.18
N MET A 515 22.13 -21.48 -24.64
CA MET A 515 23.24 -22.45 -24.71
C MET A 515 22.92 -23.79 -24.03
N PHE A 516 22.20 -23.76 -22.91
CA PHE A 516 21.85 -24.94 -22.11
C PHE A 516 20.36 -25.31 -22.20
N SER A 517 19.57 -24.64 -23.06
CA SER A 517 18.14 -24.93 -23.29
C SER A 517 17.26 -24.92 -22.01
N LEU A 518 17.63 -24.10 -21.03
CA LEU A 518 17.10 -24.13 -19.65
C LEU A 518 15.60 -23.74 -19.53
N ASP A 519 15.05 -23.06 -20.53
CA ASP A 519 13.62 -22.70 -20.55
C ASP A 519 12.75 -23.83 -21.12
N THR A 520 13.24 -24.56 -22.12
CA THR A 520 12.59 -25.73 -22.73
C THR A 520 12.58 -26.98 -21.84
N GLU A 521 13.56 -27.14 -20.94
CA GLU A 521 13.63 -28.34 -20.09
C GLU A 521 12.42 -28.53 -19.18
N LYS A 522 11.79 -27.44 -18.72
CA LYS A 522 10.61 -27.52 -17.84
C LYS A 522 9.43 -28.21 -18.56
N ALA A 523 9.18 -27.83 -19.81
CA ALA A 523 8.17 -28.47 -20.66
C ALA A 523 8.49 -29.94 -20.95
N ILE A 524 9.76 -30.29 -21.22
CA ILE A 524 10.17 -31.68 -21.49
C ILE A 524 10.07 -32.56 -20.24
N VAL A 525 10.43 -32.04 -19.07
CA VAL A 525 10.33 -32.77 -17.79
C VAL A 525 8.87 -32.91 -17.35
N GLU A 526 8.04 -31.87 -17.48
CA GLU A 526 6.61 -31.94 -17.19
C GLU A 526 5.88 -32.90 -18.15
N GLN A 527 6.23 -32.91 -19.45
CA GLN A 527 5.73 -33.92 -20.40
C GLN A 527 6.18 -35.34 -20.05
N LYS A 528 7.45 -35.56 -19.66
CA LYS A 528 7.93 -36.88 -19.23
C LYS A 528 7.28 -37.36 -17.93
N ILE A 529 6.99 -36.46 -16.99
CA ILE A 529 6.26 -36.79 -15.76
C ILE A 529 4.80 -37.13 -16.12
N LYS A 530 4.13 -36.32 -16.94
CA LYS A 530 2.76 -36.56 -17.42
C LYS A 530 2.65 -37.95 -18.09
N ALA A 531 3.53 -38.25 -19.05
CA ALA A 531 3.56 -39.54 -19.74
C ALA A 531 3.89 -40.73 -18.82
N LYS A 532 4.57 -40.51 -17.69
CA LYS A 532 4.88 -41.56 -16.71
C LYS A 532 3.71 -41.80 -15.74
N VAL A 533 2.98 -40.75 -15.36
CA VAL A 533 1.74 -40.85 -14.58
C VAL A 533 0.64 -41.53 -15.40
N GLU A 534 0.47 -41.16 -16.67
CA GLU A 534 -0.49 -41.78 -17.59
C GLU A 534 -0.21 -43.28 -17.80
N LYS A 535 1.07 -43.69 -17.87
CA LYS A 535 1.51 -45.09 -17.90
C LYS A 535 1.42 -45.86 -16.58
N THR A 536 1.02 -45.22 -15.49
CA THR A 536 0.84 -45.86 -14.16
C THR A 536 -0.63 -45.88 -13.76
N GLN A 537 -1.53 -45.33 -14.59
CA GLN A 537 -2.98 -45.25 -14.36
C GLN A 537 -3.81 -46.00 -15.42
N GLY A 538 -3.15 -46.63 -16.40
CA GLY A 538 -3.72 -47.59 -17.35
C GLY A 538 -2.80 -48.79 -17.47
#